data_AF-A0A5E4Z802-F1
#
_entry.id   AF-A0A5E4Z802-F1
#
_cell.length_a   1.000
_cell.length_b   1.000
_cell.length_c   1.000
_cell.angle_alpha   90.00
_cell.angle_beta   90.00
_cell.angle_gamma   90.00
#
_symmetry.space_group_name_H-M   'P 1'
#
loop_
_entity.id
_entity.type
_entity.pdbx_description
1 polymer ?
#
loop_
_entity_poly.entity_id
_entity_poly.type
_entity_poly.pdbx_seq_one_letter_code
_entity_poly.pdbx_strand_id
1 'polypeptide(L)'
;MPWPKAILEEFGLWPVWMSHEAVAAAASDAANAAAAQDGDVATLEVAAPVVSAGLAADDLPPWDVTSPATSPVVPSVAPAARAVNPRPVAPPPARNAGRTSDMPPDDVPMWLDSEGNGDGDAAADAALWSIVRDGGAAEAEKRPALPAVETLDWEALTERVANCQLCGLCEKRTQTVFGVGDREADWLLVGEAPGQQEDLQGEPFVGQAGKLLDNMLRASALKRGENVYIANVLKCRPPGNRDPEADEVASCEPYLKRQVALLKPRVIVVMGRFAAQSILRTQASISSLRGRVHEYEGVPVIVTYHPAYLLRSLPDKAKAWTDWCLARATYEAVCESTPANKPIAN
;
A
#
# COMPACT_ATOMS: atom_id res chain seq x y z
N MET A 1 -30.28 -1.75 -7.77
CA MET A 1 -30.60 -3.14 -7.42
C MET A 1 -30.46 -3.32 -5.91
N PRO A 2 -31.40 -3.97 -5.22
CA PRO A 2 -31.26 -4.27 -3.78
C PRO A 2 -30.11 -5.28 -3.56
N TRP A 3 -29.34 -5.08 -2.49
CA TRP A 3 -28.09 -5.83 -2.23
C TRP A 3 -28.35 -7.08 -1.39
N PRO A 4 -27.86 -8.27 -1.78
CA PRO A 4 -27.99 -9.51 -1.00
C PRO A 4 -27.24 -9.44 0.34
N LYS A 5 -27.89 -9.87 1.42
CA LYS A 5 -27.32 -9.94 2.79
C LYS A 5 -25.96 -10.65 2.85
N ALA A 6 -25.79 -11.74 2.10
CA ALA A 6 -24.55 -12.51 2.04
C ALA A 6 -23.33 -11.66 1.63
N ILE A 7 -23.51 -10.72 0.70
CA ILE A 7 -22.43 -9.83 0.26
C ILE A 7 -22.00 -8.90 1.41
N LEU A 8 -22.97 -8.34 2.14
CA LEU A 8 -22.68 -7.44 3.28
C LEU A 8 -22.03 -8.18 4.46
N GLU A 9 -22.38 -9.45 4.67
CA GLU A 9 -21.74 -10.31 5.67
C GLU A 9 -20.29 -10.65 5.30
N GLU A 10 -19.99 -10.95 4.04
CA GLU A 10 -18.63 -11.23 3.57
C GLU A 10 -17.68 -10.02 3.73
N PHE A 11 -18.19 -8.79 3.56
CA PHE A 11 -17.41 -7.58 3.85
C PHE A 11 -17.32 -7.24 5.34
N GLY A 12 -18.09 -7.90 6.21
CA GLY A 12 -18.23 -7.53 7.62
C GLY A 12 -18.93 -6.17 7.81
N LEU A 13 -19.82 -5.80 6.89
CA LEU A 13 -20.62 -4.58 6.92
C LEU A 13 -22.01 -4.81 7.51
N TRP A 14 -22.45 -6.06 7.62
CA TRP A 14 -23.64 -6.46 8.37
C TRP A 14 -23.33 -6.51 9.89
N PRO A 15 -24.21 -6.00 10.78
CA PRO A 15 -25.55 -5.44 10.55
C PRO A 15 -25.57 -3.90 10.36
N VAL A 16 -24.41 -3.26 10.26
CA VAL A 16 -24.30 -1.78 10.21
C VAL A 16 -24.95 -1.19 8.95
N TRP A 17 -24.92 -1.92 7.84
CA TRP A 17 -25.61 -1.57 6.61
C TRP A 17 -26.66 -2.63 6.27
N MET A 18 -27.89 -2.17 6.11
CA MET A 18 -29.03 -2.98 5.68
C MET A 18 -29.59 -2.41 4.38
N SER A 19 -30.00 -3.27 3.44
CA SER A 19 -30.75 -2.81 2.27
C SER A 19 -32.09 -2.21 2.73
N HIS A 20 -32.68 -1.29 1.95
CA HIS A 20 -34.03 -0.77 2.26
C HIS A 20 -35.06 -1.90 2.43
N GLU A 21 -34.92 -2.99 1.68
CA GLU A 21 -35.75 -4.20 1.82
C GLU A 21 -35.46 -4.96 3.11
N ALA A 22 -34.20 -5.07 3.55
CA ALA A 22 -33.85 -5.68 4.82
C ALA A 22 -34.31 -4.84 6.02
N VAL A 23 -34.27 -3.50 5.91
CA VAL A 23 -34.87 -2.58 6.89
C VAL A 23 -36.39 -2.72 6.91
N ALA A 24 -37.03 -2.82 5.74
CA ALA A 24 -38.48 -3.03 5.64
C ALA A 24 -38.90 -4.40 6.19
N ALA A 25 -38.11 -5.45 5.94
CA ALA A 25 -38.33 -6.78 6.49
C ALA A 25 -38.13 -6.80 8.00
N ALA A 26 -37.06 -6.21 8.53
CA ALA A 26 -36.84 -6.10 9.97
C ALA A 26 -37.91 -5.23 10.66
N ALA A 27 -38.40 -4.17 10.01
CA ALA A 27 -39.51 -3.37 10.50
C ALA A 27 -40.84 -4.13 10.46
N SER A 28 -41.08 -4.95 9.43
CA SER A 28 -42.25 -5.84 9.34
C SER A 28 -42.20 -6.95 10.38
N ASP A 29 -41.03 -7.53 10.63
CA ASP A 29 -40.83 -8.57 11.66
C ASP A 29 -41.00 -8.00 13.06
N ALA A 30 -40.51 -6.78 13.31
CA ALA A 30 -40.76 -6.05 14.56
C ALA A 30 -42.23 -5.66 14.74
N ALA A 31 -42.92 -5.26 13.66
CA ALA A 31 -44.35 -4.94 13.69
C ALA A 31 -45.21 -6.20 13.91
N ASN A 32 -44.84 -7.34 13.32
CA ASN A 32 -45.50 -8.63 13.54
C ASN A 32 -45.23 -9.17 14.95
N ALA A 33 -44.03 -8.96 15.49
CA ALA A 33 -43.70 -9.31 16.87
C ALA A 33 -44.46 -8.44 17.88
N ALA A 34 -44.68 -7.15 17.58
CA ALA A 34 -45.51 -6.26 18.39
C ALA A 34 -47.01 -6.60 18.29
N ALA A 35 -47.52 -6.94 17.10
CA ALA A 35 -48.90 -7.38 16.90
C ALA A 35 -49.20 -8.75 17.55
N ALA A 36 -48.19 -9.60 17.74
CA ALA A 36 -48.30 -10.85 18.47
C ALA A 36 -48.30 -10.69 20.01
N GLN A 37 -48.02 -9.49 20.54
CA GLN A 37 -48.01 -9.20 21.97
C GLN A 37 -49.27 -8.48 22.49
N ASP A 38 -50.17 -8.04 21.60
CA ASP A 38 -51.47 -7.41 21.96
C ASP A 38 -52.60 -8.44 22.14
N GLY A 39 -52.31 -9.52 22.86
CA GLY A 39 -53.25 -10.62 23.04
C GLY A 39 -52.98 -11.49 24.27
N ASP A 40 -52.79 -10.90 25.45
CA ASP A 40 -53.38 -11.37 26.71
C ASP A 40 -52.93 -10.47 27.87
N VAL A 41 -53.87 -9.72 28.46
CA VAL A 41 -53.64 -9.08 29.77
C VAL A 41 -54.14 -10.05 30.83
N ALA A 42 -53.24 -10.86 31.36
CA ALA A 42 -53.45 -11.59 32.60
C ALA A 42 -52.32 -11.27 33.59
N THR A 43 -52.66 -10.48 34.60
CA THR A 43 -51.86 -10.23 35.81
C THR A 43 -51.49 -11.55 36.49
N LEU A 44 -50.21 -11.79 36.74
CA LEU A 44 -49.77 -12.74 37.75
C LEU A 44 -48.42 -12.33 38.37
N GLU A 45 -48.38 -12.52 39.68
CA GLU A 45 -47.50 -11.89 40.66
C GLU A 45 -46.05 -12.39 40.66
N VAL A 46 -45.22 -11.56 41.26
CA VAL A 46 -43.79 -11.74 41.54
C VAL A 46 -43.54 -12.92 42.47
N ALA A 47 -42.70 -13.87 42.04
CA ALA A 47 -42.00 -14.78 42.94
C ALA A 47 -40.55 -14.98 42.46
N ALA A 48 -39.60 -14.59 43.31
CA ALA A 48 -38.17 -14.83 43.13
C ALA A 48 -37.80 -16.29 43.42
N PRO A 49 -36.76 -16.83 42.76
CA PRO A 49 -35.97 -17.90 43.37
C PRO A 49 -34.47 -17.58 43.43
N VAL A 50 -34.01 -17.57 44.68
CA VAL A 50 -32.80 -18.16 45.27
C VAL A 50 -31.75 -18.76 44.32
N VAL A 51 -30.51 -18.30 44.53
CA VAL A 51 -29.22 -18.81 44.02
C VAL A 51 -28.88 -20.22 44.54
N SER A 52 -28.27 -21.06 43.71
CA SER A 52 -27.24 -22.04 44.10
C SER A 52 -26.46 -22.63 42.91
N ALA A 53 -25.16 -22.35 42.92
CA ALA A 53 -23.99 -23.20 42.62
C ALA A 53 -23.80 -23.93 41.26
N GLY A 54 -22.66 -23.60 40.62
CA GLY A 54 -21.67 -24.60 40.21
C GLY A 54 -21.40 -24.74 38.71
N LEU A 55 -20.52 -23.92 38.15
CA LEU A 55 -19.79 -24.26 36.92
C LEU A 55 -18.29 -24.17 37.17
N ALA A 56 -17.61 -25.27 36.84
CA ALA A 56 -16.19 -25.50 37.00
C ALA A 56 -15.37 -24.57 36.07
N ALA A 57 -14.26 -24.10 36.62
CA ALA A 57 -13.18 -23.44 35.89
C ALA A 57 -12.26 -24.51 35.31
N ASP A 58 -11.97 -24.44 34.02
CA ASP A 58 -10.65 -24.66 33.41
C ASP A 58 -10.70 -24.18 31.95
N ASP A 59 -9.56 -23.65 31.47
CA ASP A 59 -9.25 -23.15 30.11
C ASP A 59 -9.54 -21.68 29.73
N LEU A 60 -8.91 -20.74 30.44
CA LEU A 60 -8.55 -19.43 29.86
C LEU A 60 -7.09 -19.05 30.21
N PRO A 61 -6.19 -18.87 29.20
CA PRO A 61 -4.85 -18.30 29.36
C PRO A 61 -4.78 -16.84 28.83
N PRO A 62 -3.72 -16.06 29.16
CA PRO A 62 -3.90 -14.89 30.03
C PRO A 62 -3.25 -13.60 29.47
N TRP A 63 -3.96 -12.48 29.54
CA TRP A 63 -3.39 -11.21 30.05
C TRP A 63 -4.50 -10.18 30.16
N ASP A 64 -4.94 -9.96 31.40
CA ASP A 64 -5.74 -8.81 31.77
C ASP A 64 -5.28 -8.35 33.15
N VAL A 65 -4.75 -7.13 33.22
CA VAL A 65 -4.54 -6.27 34.39
C VAL A 65 -4.07 -4.92 33.83
N THR A 66 -4.65 -3.76 34.13
CA THR A 66 -5.70 -3.35 35.06
C THR A 66 -6.18 -1.96 34.61
N SER A 67 -7.48 -1.70 34.71
CA SER A 67 -8.02 -0.33 34.82
C SER A 67 -8.13 0.05 36.30
N PRO A 68 -8.05 1.34 36.66
CA PRO A 68 -8.80 1.86 37.79
C PRO A 68 -9.86 2.87 37.36
N ALA A 69 -11.00 2.78 38.04
CA ALA A 69 -12.21 3.53 37.81
C ALA A 69 -12.29 4.83 38.63
N THR A 70 -12.99 5.81 38.04
CA THR A 70 -13.96 6.77 38.62
C THR A 70 -13.56 7.83 39.68
N SER A 71 -13.82 9.11 39.36
CA SER A 71 -14.93 9.89 39.97
C SER A 71 -15.12 11.30 39.34
N PRO A 72 -16.30 11.96 39.51
CA PRO A 72 -16.80 13.01 38.62
C PRO A 72 -16.61 14.45 39.15
N VAL A 73 -16.52 15.44 38.25
CA VAL A 73 -16.60 16.88 38.59
C VAL A 73 -17.41 17.64 37.53
N VAL A 74 -18.43 18.39 37.99
CA VAL A 74 -19.32 19.29 37.22
C VAL A 74 -18.70 20.72 37.12
N PRO A 75 -19.15 21.61 36.21
CA PRO A 75 -18.34 22.68 35.63
C PRO A 75 -18.34 23.98 36.44
N SER A 76 -17.28 24.79 36.27
CA SER A 76 -17.23 26.18 36.74
C SER A 76 -16.70 27.12 35.64
N VAL A 77 -17.30 28.30 35.61
CA VAL A 77 -17.29 29.33 34.56
C VAL A 77 -16.04 30.21 34.64
N ALA A 78 -15.56 30.69 33.48
CA ALA A 78 -14.42 31.59 33.29
C ALA A 78 -14.59 32.99 33.95
N PRO A 79 -13.51 33.80 34.05
CA PRO A 79 -13.25 34.75 32.96
C PRO A 79 -11.77 35.09 32.62
N ALA A 80 -11.62 35.46 31.34
CA ALA A 80 -10.70 36.38 30.64
C ALA A 80 -9.31 36.83 31.18
N ALA A 81 -8.38 36.80 30.22
CA ALA A 81 -7.32 37.78 29.87
C ALA A 81 -5.89 37.63 30.46
N ARG A 82 -4.94 37.22 29.60
CA ARG A 82 -3.96 38.15 28.99
C ARG A 82 -3.10 37.48 27.90
N ALA A 83 -2.95 38.20 26.78
CA ALA A 83 -2.13 37.85 25.64
C ALA A 83 -0.63 38.07 25.90
N VAL A 84 0.22 37.16 25.44
CA VAL A 84 1.66 37.39 25.25
C VAL A 84 2.02 37.01 23.81
N ASN A 85 2.45 38.01 23.05
CA ASN A 85 2.88 37.90 21.66
C ASN A 85 4.32 37.36 21.52
N PRO A 86 4.67 36.78 20.35
CA PRO A 86 5.92 36.07 20.11
C PRO A 86 7.09 37.03 19.85
N ARG A 87 8.32 36.60 20.20
CA ARG A 87 9.57 37.31 19.85
C ARG A 87 10.20 36.77 18.57
N PRO A 88 10.87 37.62 17.76
CA PRO A 88 11.25 37.32 16.38
C PRO A 88 12.67 36.76 16.24
N VAL A 89 12.88 36.03 15.14
CA VAL A 89 14.17 35.54 14.61
C VAL A 89 14.81 36.61 13.72
N ALA A 90 16.12 36.82 13.82
CA ALA A 90 16.94 37.60 12.88
C ALA A 90 18.45 37.20 12.98
N PRO A 91 19.34 37.54 12.02
CA PRO A 91 20.17 36.61 11.21
C PRO A 91 21.69 36.61 11.60
N PRO A 92 22.57 35.84 10.92
CA PRO A 92 23.92 35.55 11.44
C PRO A 92 24.97 36.61 11.03
N PRO A 93 26.05 36.77 11.82
CA PRO A 93 27.24 37.51 11.38
C PRO A 93 28.34 36.60 10.80
N ALA A 94 29.11 37.18 9.89
CA ALA A 94 30.21 36.56 9.15
C ALA A 94 31.54 36.49 9.94
N ARG A 95 32.44 35.63 9.42
CA ARG A 95 33.88 35.36 9.69
C ARG A 95 34.68 36.57 10.25
N ASN A 96 35.72 36.44 11.08
CA ASN A 96 36.93 35.64 10.87
C ASN A 96 37.90 35.71 12.08
N ALA A 97 38.91 34.84 12.08
CA ALA A 97 40.24 34.93 12.73
C ALA A 97 40.41 34.51 14.22
N GLY A 98 40.93 33.28 14.38
CA GLY A 98 42.20 33.01 15.07
C GLY A 98 42.28 33.17 16.59
N ARG A 99 42.39 32.04 17.30
CA ARG A 99 43.61 31.66 18.06
C ARG A 99 43.44 30.29 18.71
N THR A 100 44.48 29.50 18.50
CA THR A 100 44.83 28.22 19.11
C THR A 100 45.31 28.42 20.55
N SER A 101 44.88 27.56 21.47
CA SER A 101 45.71 26.94 22.52
C SER A 101 44.79 26.26 23.54
N ASP A 102 44.89 24.93 23.63
CA ASP A 102 44.88 24.15 24.88
C ASP A 102 44.33 22.73 24.63
N MET A 103 45.22 21.82 24.21
CA MET A 103 45.11 20.40 24.55
C MET A 103 46.51 19.74 24.53
N PRO A 104 46.83 18.88 25.53
CA PRO A 104 48.19 18.39 25.78
C PRO A 104 48.63 17.28 24.81
N PRO A 105 49.97 17.09 24.68
CA PRO A 105 50.57 16.23 23.67
C PRO A 105 50.66 14.80 24.20
N ASP A 106 50.12 13.86 23.46
CA ASP A 106 50.70 12.54 23.16
C ASP A 106 49.70 11.81 22.24
N ASP A 107 50.22 11.06 21.28
CA ASP A 107 49.52 10.30 20.21
C ASP A 107 49.29 11.01 18.86
N VAL A 108 50.37 11.54 18.26
CA VAL A 108 50.43 11.81 16.81
C VAL A 108 51.32 10.77 16.11
N PRO A 109 50.80 9.91 15.22
CA PRO A 109 51.60 8.94 14.47
C PRO A 109 52.56 9.60 13.47
N MET A 110 53.83 9.18 13.52
CA MET A 110 54.95 9.62 12.70
C MET A 110 54.75 9.33 11.21
N TRP A 111 54.37 10.34 10.43
CA TRP A 111 54.64 10.37 8.99
C TRP A 111 54.50 11.77 8.36
N LEU A 112 54.65 12.84 9.14
CA LEU A 112 54.67 14.20 8.60
C LEU A 112 55.72 15.05 9.33
N ASP A 113 56.99 14.72 9.11
CA ASP A 113 58.08 15.64 9.43
C ASP A 113 58.56 16.39 8.19
N SER A 114 58.80 17.66 8.46
CA SER A 114 59.21 18.76 7.61
C SER A 114 60.49 18.50 6.82
N GLU A 115 60.52 19.06 5.60
CA GLU A 115 61.69 19.59 4.89
C GLU A 115 63.02 18.80 4.98
N GLY A 116 63.24 17.95 3.97
CA GLY A 116 64.54 17.34 3.72
C GLY A 116 64.65 16.90 2.26
N ASN A 117 65.44 17.66 1.50
CA ASN A 117 65.87 17.39 0.14
C ASN A 117 66.43 15.95 0.02
N GLY A 118 65.79 15.10 -0.77
CA GLY A 118 66.22 13.72 -1.03
C GLY A 118 65.97 13.36 -2.49
N ASP A 119 67.06 13.21 -3.24
CA ASP A 119 67.07 12.79 -4.64
C ASP A 119 66.46 11.39 -4.78
N GLY A 120 65.26 11.30 -5.36
CA GLY A 120 64.54 10.05 -5.58
C GLY A 120 63.82 10.05 -6.93
N ASP A 121 64.52 9.54 -7.94
CA ASP A 121 64.09 9.11 -9.28
C ASP A 121 62.65 9.43 -9.75
N ALA A 122 62.44 10.66 -10.25
CA ALA A 122 61.24 11.06 -10.99
C ALA A 122 60.94 10.20 -12.24
N ALA A 123 61.88 9.36 -12.68
CA ALA A 123 61.70 8.41 -13.76
C ALA A 123 60.86 7.18 -13.38
N ALA A 124 60.85 6.78 -12.09
CA ALA A 124 60.08 5.63 -11.62
C ALA A 124 58.58 5.94 -11.46
N ASP A 125 58.24 7.16 -11.01
CA ASP A 125 56.85 7.61 -10.94
C ASP A 125 56.26 7.91 -12.33
N ALA A 126 57.06 8.45 -13.27
CA ALA A 126 56.61 8.61 -14.65
C ALA A 126 56.38 7.27 -15.36
N ALA A 127 57.13 6.22 -15.01
CA ALA A 127 56.93 4.86 -15.52
C ALA A 127 55.65 4.22 -14.94
N LEU A 128 55.34 4.45 -13.66
CA LEU A 128 54.09 3.97 -13.05
C LEU A 128 52.87 4.66 -13.65
N TRP A 129 52.94 5.97 -13.92
CA TRP A 129 51.88 6.74 -14.55
C TRP A 129 51.72 6.46 -16.06
N SER A 130 52.73 5.91 -16.72
CA SER A 130 52.65 5.46 -18.13
C SER A 130 52.14 4.04 -18.25
N ILE A 131 52.45 3.12 -17.32
CA ILE A 131 51.83 1.79 -17.26
C ILE A 131 50.32 1.87 -16.93
N VAL A 132 49.89 2.87 -16.15
CA VAL A 132 48.47 3.14 -15.87
C VAL A 132 47.77 3.88 -17.03
N ARG A 133 48.51 4.56 -17.92
CA ARG A 133 47.95 5.21 -19.14
C ARG A 133 47.96 4.34 -20.39
N ASP A 134 48.88 3.38 -20.50
CA ASP A 134 48.98 2.43 -21.62
C ASP A 134 48.48 1.03 -21.26
N GLY A 135 48.08 0.81 -20.01
CA GLY A 135 47.25 -0.32 -19.59
C GLY A 135 45.83 -0.12 -20.06
N GLY A 136 45.63 -0.31 -21.36
CA GLY A 136 44.36 -0.49 -22.07
C GLY A 136 43.15 0.12 -21.39
N ALA A 137 42.58 1.14 -22.03
CA ALA A 137 41.14 1.17 -22.20
C ALA A 137 40.73 -0.19 -22.78
N ALA A 138 40.58 -1.19 -21.91
CA ALA A 138 39.68 -2.29 -22.11
C ALA A 138 38.40 -1.56 -22.47
N GLU A 139 38.07 -1.62 -23.75
CA GLU A 139 36.76 -1.32 -24.25
C GLU A 139 35.83 -1.88 -23.21
N ALA A 140 35.18 -0.99 -22.44
CA ALA A 140 34.07 -1.38 -21.61
C ALA A 140 33.15 -2.05 -22.61
N GLU A 141 33.17 -3.39 -22.64
CA GLU A 141 32.47 -4.18 -23.61
C GLU A 141 31.09 -3.55 -23.64
N LYS A 142 30.74 -2.98 -24.80
CA LYS A 142 29.42 -2.39 -25.01
C LYS A 142 28.46 -3.54 -24.83
N ARG A 143 28.07 -3.77 -23.58
CA ARG A 143 27.09 -4.75 -23.17
C ARG A 143 25.92 -4.44 -24.08
N PRO A 144 25.50 -5.37 -24.96
CA PRO A 144 24.53 -5.07 -26.00
C PRO A 144 23.38 -4.34 -25.33
N ALA A 145 23.08 -3.14 -25.83
CA ALA A 145 22.05 -2.29 -25.25
C ALA A 145 20.78 -3.13 -25.22
N LEU A 146 20.36 -3.52 -24.02
CA LEU A 146 19.23 -4.39 -23.84
C LEU A 146 18.03 -3.75 -24.53
N PRO A 147 17.17 -4.53 -25.24
CA PRO A 147 16.03 -3.97 -25.95
C PRO A 147 15.18 -3.11 -25.00
N ALA A 148 14.68 -1.99 -25.53
CA ALA A 148 13.84 -1.07 -24.79
C ALA A 148 12.62 -1.83 -24.23
N VAL A 149 12.23 -1.53 -22.99
CA VAL A 149 11.14 -2.23 -22.30
C VAL A 149 9.83 -2.17 -23.11
N GLU A 150 9.63 -1.10 -23.87
CA GLU A 150 8.47 -0.86 -24.73
C GLU A 150 8.28 -1.89 -25.84
N THR A 151 9.34 -2.56 -26.30
CA THR A 151 9.28 -3.53 -27.41
C THR A 151 9.22 -4.99 -26.95
N LEU A 152 9.37 -5.26 -25.65
CA LEU A 152 9.43 -6.63 -25.12
C LEU A 152 8.07 -7.31 -25.22
N ASP A 153 8.02 -8.56 -25.68
CA ASP A 153 6.85 -9.41 -25.47
C ASP A 153 6.72 -9.84 -24.00
N TRP A 154 5.69 -10.63 -23.68
CA TRP A 154 5.38 -10.99 -22.31
C TRP A 154 6.48 -11.83 -21.64
N GLU A 155 7.01 -12.80 -22.37
CA GLU A 155 8.08 -13.69 -21.93
C GLU A 155 9.37 -12.90 -21.68
N ALA A 156 9.80 -12.09 -22.65
CA ALA A 156 11.00 -11.27 -22.50
C ALA A 156 10.86 -10.20 -21.40
N LEU A 157 9.66 -9.67 -21.19
CA LEU A 157 9.37 -8.75 -20.09
C LEU A 157 9.48 -9.46 -18.73
N THR A 158 8.96 -10.68 -18.62
CA THR A 158 9.04 -11.50 -17.40
C THR A 158 10.49 -11.81 -17.07
N GLU A 159 11.29 -12.26 -18.05
CA GLU A 159 12.71 -12.54 -17.87
C GLU A 159 13.50 -11.27 -17.51
N ARG A 160 13.18 -10.13 -18.14
CA ARG A 160 13.81 -8.85 -17.82
C ARG A 160 13.56 -8.45 -16.38
N VAL A 161 12.34 -8.60 -15.88
CA VAL A 161 12.02 -8.26 -14.49
C VAL A 161 12.74 -9.19 -13.53
N ALA A 162 12.74 -10.50 -13.77
CA ALA A 162 13.43 -11.47 -12.92
C ALA A 162 14.92 -11.13 -12.71
N ASN A 163 15.58 -10.65 -13.77
CA ASN A 163 17.00 -10.28 -13.76
C ASN A 163 17.26 -8.77 -13.53
N CYS A 164 16.24 -7.99 -13.17
CA CYS A 164 16.36 -6.54 -13.09
C CYS A 164 17.32 -6.10 -11.96
N GLN A 165 18.23 -5.16 -12.26
CA GLN A 165 19.17 -4.55 -11.32
C GLN A 165 19.18 -3.01 -11.45
N LEU A 166 18.08 -2.41 -11.90
CA LEU A 166 18.02 -0.96 -12.20
C LEU A 166 17.94 -0.06 -10.95
N CYS A 167 17.65 -0.60 -9.77
CA CYS A 167 17.57 0.15 -8.51
C CYS A 167 18.06 -0.72 -7.33
N GLY A 168 18.41 -0.07 -6.21
CA GLY A 168 18.97 -0.74 -5.03
C GLY A 168 18.08 -1.79 -4.36
N LEU A 169 16.77 -1.84 -4.70
CA LEU A 169 15.86 -2.89 -4.21
C LEU A 169 16.28 -4.30 -4.65
N CYS A 170 17.07 -4.43 -5.71
CA CYS A 170 17.56 -5.72 -6.16
C CYS A 170 18.51 -6.41 -5.19
N GLU A 171 19.17 -5.66 -4.31
CA GLU A 171 20.17 -6.18 -3.37
C GLU A 171 19.53 -6.91 -2.18
N LYS A 172 18.28 -6.60 -1.86
CA LYS A 172 17.61 -7.07 -0.63
C LYS A 172 16.41 -7.99 -0.88
N ARG A 173 15.90 -8.05 -2.12
CA ARG A 173 14.79 -8.94 -2.46
C ARG A 173 15.23 -10.40 -2.39
N THR A 174 14.30 -11.29 -2.09
CA THR A 174 14.50 -12.73 -2.30
C THR A 174 14.20 -13.08 -3.76
N GLN A 175 13.09 -12.58 -4.29
CA GLN A 175 12.71 -12.71 -5.69
C GLN A 175 11.84 -11.54 -6.12
N THR A 176 11.75 -11.31 -7.42
CA THR A 176 10.83 -10.30 -7.96
C THR A 176 9.41 -10.79 -8.00
N VAL A 177 8.46 -9.89 -7.78
CA VAL A 177 7.03 -10.15 -7.90
C VAL A 177 6.51 -9.45 -9.15
N PHE A 178 6.43 -10.19 -10.25
CA PHE A 178 6.06 -9.64 -11.55
C PHE A 178 4.59 -9.23 -11.63
N GLY A 179 3.72 -10.17 -11.22
CA GLY A 179 2.27 -10.11 -11.35
C GLY A 179 1.71 -11.49 -11.66
N VAL A 180 0.45 -11.75 -11.30
CA VAL A 180 -0.24 -13.03 -11.54
C VAL A 180 -1.66 -12.80 -12.01
N GLY A 181 -2.16 -13.70 -12.85
CA GLY A 181 -3.54 -13.70 -13.29
C GLY A 181 -3.67 -14.02 -14.77
N ASP A 182 -4.85 -13.71 -15.31
CA ASP A 182 -5.19 -13.91 -16.71
C ASP A 182 -4.46 -12.89 -17.60
N ARG A 183 -3.83 -13.35 -18.68
CA ARG A 183 -3.09 -12.49 -19.62
C ARG A 183 -4.02 -11.78 -20.61
N GLU A 184 -5.29 -12.16 -20.66
CA GLU A 184 -6.35 -11.50 -21.42
C GLU A 184 -7.33 -10.78 -20.48
N ALA A 185 -6.92 -10.52 -19.23
CA ALA A 185 -7.77 -9.90 -18.23
C ALA A 185 -8.24 -8.50 -18.63
N ASP A 186 -9.56 -8.30 -18.56
CA ASP A 186 -10.16 -6.98 -18.63
C ASP A 186 -9.90 -6.14 -17.38
N TRP A 187 -9.66 -6.79 -16.23
CA TRP A 187 -9.47 -6.14 -14.94
C TRP A 187 -8.01 -6.21 -14.50
N LEU A 188 -7.37 -5.04 -14.38
CA LEU A 188 -6.02 -4.94 -13.82
C LEU A 188 -6.07 -4.31 -12.42
N LEU A 189 -5.53 -5.01 -11.43
CA LEU A 189 -5.40 -4.53 -10.06
C LEU A 189 -3.95 -4.16 -9.80
N VAL A 190 -3.73 -2.95 -9.30
CA VAL A 190 -2.38 -2.45 -9.03
C VAL A 190 -2.22 -2.03 -7.58
N GLY A 191 -1.32 -2.73 -6.87
CA GLY A 191 -0.84 -2.34 -5.55
C GLY A 191 0.46 -1.53 -5.61
N GLU A 192 1.00 -1.24 -4.44
CA GLU A 192 2.19 -0.41 -4.27
C GLU A 192 3.49 -1.19 -4.48
N ALA A 193 3.76 -2.13 -3.58
CA ALA A 193 4.99 -2.91 -3.56
C ALA A 193 4.76 -4.28 -2.90
N PRO A 194 5.63 -5.26 -3.15
CA PRO A 194 5.57 -6.56 -2.49
C PRO A 194 5.84 -6.44 -0.99
N GLY A 195 5.08 -7.19 -0.18
CA GLY A 195 5.38 -7.42 1.23
C GLY A 195 6.34 -8.59 1.43
N GLN A 196 6.55 -8.98 2.69
CA GLN A 196 7.46 -10.08 3.03
C GLN A 196 7.01 -11.42 2.44
N GLN A 197 5.71 -11.72 2.52
CA GLN A 197 5.22 -13.02 2.06
C GLN A 197 5.24 -13.09 0.54
N GLU A 198 4.95 -11.97 -0.13
CA GLU A 198 5.02 -11.80 -1.57
C GLU A 198 6.46 -11.94 -2.07
N ASP A 199 7.44 -11.31 -1.40
CA ASP A 199 8.87 -11.46 -1.73
C ASP A 199 9.36 -12.90 -1.56
N LEU A 200 8.84 -13.66 -0.60
CA LEU A 200 9.21 -15.06 -0.41
C LEU A 200 8.58 -15.99 -1.45
N GLN A 201 7.37 -15.68 -1.94
CA GLN A 201 6.60 -16.55 -2.85
C GLN A 201 6.71 -16.16 -4.32
N GLY A 202 7.07 -14.90 -4.64
CA GLY A 202 7.09 -14.39 -6.01
C GLY A 202 5.74 -13.93 -6.53
N GLU A 203 4.69 -13.99 -5.70
CA GLU A 203 3.31 -13.71 -6.07
C GLU A 203 2.76 -12.50 -5.31
N PRO A 204 1.99 -11.61 -5.96
CA PRO A 204 1.44 -10.42 -5.33
C PRO A 204 0.20 -10.76 -4.50
N PHE A 205 0.03 -10.06 -3.38
CA PHE A 205 -1.16 -10.17 -2.52
C PHE A 205 -1.43 -11.61 -2.07
N VAL A 206 -0.45 -12.24 -1.39
CA VAL A 206 -0.58 -13.59 -0.81
C VAL A 206 -0.74 -13.57 0.72
N GLY A 207 -0.42 -12.44 1.37
CA GLY A 207 -0.63 -12.25 2.80
C GLY A 207 -2.10 -12.02 3.22
N GLN A 208 -2.32 -11.53 4.44
CA GLN A 208 -3.66 -11.20 4.95
C GLN A 208 -4.39 -10.15 4.11
N ALA A 209 -3.64 -9.16 3.59
CA ALA A 209 -4.16 -8.18 2.65
C ALA A 209 -4.66 -8.84 1.35
N GLY A 210 -3.98 -9.90 0.91
CA GLY A 210 -4.38 -10.71 -0.24
C GLY A 210 -5.67 -11.48 -0.03
N LYS A 211 -5.81 -12.12 1.13
CA LYS A 211 -7.06 -12.80 1.49
C LYS A 211 -8.27 -11.85 1.50
N LEU A 212 -8.08 -10.63 2.01
CA LEU A 212 -9.13 -9.61 1.94
C LEU A 212 -9.40 -9.20 0.49
N LEU A 213 -8.38 -9.01 -0.33
CA LEU A 213 -8.55 -8.72 -1.76
C LEU A 213 -9.36 -9.81 -2.46
N ASP A 214 -9.08 -11.08 -2.19
CA ASP A 214 -9.81 -12.20 -2.77
C ASP A 214 -11.30 -12.17 -2.36
N ASN A 215 -11.62 -11.81 -1.11
CA ASN A 215 -13.01 -11.59 -0.68
C ASN A 215 -13.67 -10.43 -1.43
N MET A 216 -12.95 -9.32 -1.61
CA MET A 216 -13.44 -8.14 -2.33
C MET A 216 -13.75 -8.45 -3.80
N LEU A 217 -12.89 -9.26 -4.43
CA LEU A 217 -13.10 -9.75 -5.79
C LEU A 217 -14.34 -10.64 -5.88
N ARG A 218 -14.45 -11.65 -5.01
CA ARG A 218 -15.61 -12.56 -4.99
C ARG A 218 -16.93 -11.82 -4.86
N ALA A 219 -16.99 -10.87 -3.94
CA ALA A 219 -18.18 -10.08 -3.72
C ALA A 219 -18.51 -9.15 -4.91
N SER A 220 -17.52 -8.83 -5.74
CA SER A 220 -17.70 -8.11 -7.01
C SER A 220 -18.01 -9.03 -8.19
N ALA A 221 -18.22 -10.34 -7.95
CA ALA A 221 -18.36 -11.40 -8.95
C ALA A 221 -17.12 -11.57 -9.85
N LEU A 222 -15.94 -11.33 -9.30
CA LEU A 222 -14.64 -11.55 -9.93
C LEU A 222 -13.87 -12.64 -9.19
N LYS A 223 -12.91 -13.26 -9.87
CA LYS A 223 -12.04 -14.28 -9.27
C LYS A 223 -10.61 -14.09 -9.72
N ARG A 224 -9.67 -14.22 -8.79
CA ARG A 224 -8.23 -14.19 -9.12
C ARG A 224 -7.92 -15.27 -10.17
N GLY A 225 -7.21 -14.88 -11.22
CA GLY A 225 -6.84 -15.79 -12.31
C GLY A 225 -7.91 -15.97 -13.40
N GLU A 226 -9.10 -15.40 -13.24
CA GLU A 226 -10.18 -15.45 -14.24
C GLU A 226 -10.61 -14.02 -14.57
N ASN A 227 -10.26 -13.54 -15.77
CA ASN A 227 -10.51 -12.16 -16.21
C ASN A 227 -9.89 -11.07 -15.31
N VAL A 228 -8.91 -11.44 -14.48
CA VAL A 228 -8.28 -10.55 -13.49
C VAL A 228 -6.76 -10.77 -13.52
N TYR A 229 -6.02 -9.67 -13.62
CA TYR A 229 -4.57 -9.63 -13.44
C TYR A 229 -4.20 -8.72 -12.27
N ILE A 230 -3.26 -9.17 -11.44
CA ILE A 230 -2.84 -8.46 -10.22
C ILE A 230 -1.34 -8.18 -10.33
N ALA A 231 -0.96 -6.92 -10.14
CA ALA A 231 0.42 -6.46 -10.17
C ALA A 231 0.66 -5.39 -9.09
N ASN A 232 1.91 -5.00 -8.94
CA ASN A 232 2.33 -3.84 -8.15
C ASN A 232 3.09 -2.86 -9.04
N VAL A 233 3.14 -1.59 -8.63
CA VAL A 233 4.01 -0.58 -9.24
C VAL A 233 5.47 -1.03 -9.13
N LEU A 234 5.93 -1.35 -7.91
CA LEU A 234 7.24 -1.94 -7.70
C LEU A 234 7.21 -3.47 -7.83
N LYS A 235 8.26 -4.04 -8.42
CA LYS A 235 8.44 -5.49 -8.56
C LYS A 235 9.34 -6.10 -7.49
N CYS A 236 9.89 -5.29 -6.59
CA CYS A 236 10.79 -5.70 -5.52
C CYS A 236 10.32 -5.12 -4.20
N ARG A 237 10.51 -5.87 -3.10
CA ARG A 237 10.14 -5.44 -1.75
C ARG A 237 11.09 -4.35 -1.22
N PRO A 238 10.59 -3.19 -0.78
CA PRO A 238 11.38 -2.22 -0.04
C PRO A 238 11.83 -2.75 1.34
N PRO A 239 13.08 -2.50 1.77
CA PRO A 239 13.56 -2.93 3.08
C PRO A 239 12.68 -2.40 4.21
N GLY A 240 12.31 -3.28 5.14
CA GLY A 240 11.43 -2.93 6.26
C GLY A 240 9.99 -2.58 5.86
N ASN A 241 9.58 -2.87 4.62
CA ASN A 241 8.31 -2.41 4.06
C ASN A 241 8.14 -0.89 4.17
N ARG A 242 9.25 -0.14 4.02
CA ARG A 242 9.20 1.32 3.93
C ARG A 242 8.46 1.74 2.66
N ASP A 243 8.09 3.02 2.64
CA ASP A 243 7.54 3.65 1.47
C ASP A 243 8.58 3.66 0.30
N PRO A 244 8.14 3.46 -0.95
CA PRO A 244 8.97 3.58 -2.15
C PRO A 244 9.63 4.95 -2.32
N GLU A 245 10.87 4.96 -2.79
CA GLU A 245 11.56 6.17 -3.22
C GLU A 245 11.23 6.50 -4.69
N ALA A 246 11.37 7.78 -5.07
CA ALA A 246 10.93 8.25 -6.38
C ALA A 246 11.74 7.66 -7.55
N ASP A 247 13.03 7.41 -7.33
CA ASP A 247 13.94 6.76 -8.27
C ASP A 247 13.62 5.26 -8.45
N GLU A 248 13.23 4.58 -7.38
CA GLU A 248 12.76 3.19 -7.41
C GLU A 248 11.49 3.06 -8.26
N VAL A 249 10.53 3.98 -8.04
CA VAL A 249 9.30 4.05 -8.83
C VAL A 249 9.61 4.35 -10.29
N ALA A 250 10.44 5.36 -10.57
CA ALA A 250 10.80 5.73 -11.95
C ALA A 250 11.50 4.59 -12.70
N SER A 251 12.28 3.76 -11.99
CA SER A 251 12.97 2.61 -12.56
C SER A 251 12.03 1.42 -12.83
N CYS A 252 10.94 1.28 -12.08
CA CYS A 252 10.00 0.16 -12.17
C CYS A 252 8.74 0.45 -13.00
N GLU A 253 8.28 1.71 -13.06
CA GLU A 253 7.09 2.15 -13.81
C GLU A 253 7.09 1.66 -15.27
N PRO A 254 8.22 1.67 -16.03
CA PRO A 254 8.24 1.18 -17.40
C PRO A 254 7.76 -0.27 -17.56
N TYR A 255 8.01 -1.13 -16.55
CA TYR A 255 7.53 -2.51 -16.58
C TYR A 255 6.01 -2.59 -16.43
N LEU A 256 5.44 -1.82 -15.50
CA LEU A 256 3.99 -1.75 -15.34
C LEU A 256 3.33 -1.17 -16.60
N LYS A 257 3.87 -0.08 -17.14
CA LYS A 257 3.38 0.51 -18.39
C LYS A 257 3.37 -0.51 -19.53
N ARG A 258 4.44 -1.31 -19.65
CA ARG A 258 4.47 -2.38 -20.67
C ARG A 258 3.45 -3.48 -20.37
N GLN A 259 3.25 -3.87 -19.11
CA GLN A 259 2.18 -4.81 -18.73
C GLN A 259 0.80 -4.28 -19.14
N VAL A 260 0.49 -3.00 -18.91
CA VAL A 260 -0.78 -2.38 -19.36
C VAL A 260 -0.92 -2.43 -20.88
N ALA A 261 0.15 -2.10 -21.61
CA ALA A 261 0.14 -2.11 -23.08
C ALA A 261 -0.06 -3.52 -23.68
N LEU A 262 0.45 -4.56 -23.01
CA LEU A 262 0.30 -5.96 -23.41
C LEU A 262 -1.08 -6.53 -23.03
N LEU A 263 -1.54 -6.29 -21.80
CA LEU A 263 -2.84 -6.76 -21.30
C LEU A 263 -4.02 -6.06 -21.97
N LYS A 264 -3.90 -4.75 -22.22
CA LYS A 264 -4.99 -3.87 -22.68
C LYS A 264 -6.27 -4.02 -21.83
N PRO A 265 -6.18 -3.83 -20.50
CA PRO A 265 -7.32 -3.97 -19.62
C PRO A 265 -8.40 -2.92 -19.96
N ARG A 266 -9.66 -3.24 -19.66
CA ARG A 266 -10.78 -2.31 -19.79
C ARG A 266 -10.92 -1.39 -18.58
N VAL A 267 -10.46 -1.83 -17.41
CA VAL A 267 -10.47 -1.04 -16.18
C VAL A 267 -9.26 -1.36 -15.32
N ILE A 268 -8.71 -0.34 -14.67
CA ILE A 268 -7.62 -0.48 -13.70
C ILE A 268 -8.15 -0.08 -12.31
N VAL A 269 -7.94 -0.93 -11.31
CA VAL A 269 -8.21 -0.62 -9.91
C VAL A 269 -6.89 -0.45 -9.18
N VAL A 270 -6.62 0.78 -8.74
CA VAL A 270 -5.40 1.14 -8.03
C VAL A 270 -5.66 1.21 -6.54
N MET A 271 -4.87 0.46 -5.78
CA MET A 271 -5.08 0.26 -4.35
C MET A 271 -4.00 0.96 -3.54
N GLY A 272 -4.41 1.95 -2.75
CA GLY A 272 -3.51 2.68 -1.85
C GLY A 272 -2.97 3.99 -2.41
N ARG A 273 -2.44 4.81 -1.49
CA ARG A 273 -2.00 6.18 -1.81
C ARG A 273 -0.84 6.20 -2.79
N PHE A 274 0.23 5.44 -2.52
CA PHE A 274 1.44 5.48 -3.33
C PHE A 274 1.22 4.97 -4.74
N ALA A 275 0.51 3.84 -4.89
CA ALA A 275 0.16 3.31 -6.19
C ALA A 275 -0.64 4.35 -7.01
N ALA A 276 -1.63 5.01 -6.39
CA ALA A 276 -2.43 6.04 -7.04
C ALA A 276 -1.61 7.28 -7.42
N GLN A 277 -0.74 7.75 -6.52
CA GLN A 277 0.12 8.91 -6.75
C GLN A 277 1.15 8.67 -7.86
N SER A 278 1.72 7.45 -7.92
CA SER A 278 2.65 7.04 -8.97
C SER A 278 1.97 6.97 -10.34
N ILE A 279 0.87 6.24 -10.45
CA ILE A 279 0.16 6.03 -11.71
C ILE A 279 -0.45 7.34 -12.25
N LEU A 280 -1.07 8.14 -11.37
CA LEU A 280 -1.73 9.39 -11.76
C LEU A 280 -0.79 10.61 -11.74
N ARG A 281 0.49 10.42 -11.43
CA ARG A 281 1.53 11.46 -11.37
C ARG A 281 1.08 12.68 -10.56
N THR A 282 0.57 12.44 -9.36
CA THR A 282 -0.04 13.45 -8.50
C THR A 282 0.40 13.30 -7.06
N GLN A 283 0.30 14.39 -6.28
CA GLN A 283 0.52 14.39 -4.83
C GLN A 283 -0.80 14.50 -4.05
N ALA A 284 -1.94 14.37 -4.72
CA ALA A 284 -3.25 14.44 -4.12
C ALA A 284 -3.45 13.34 -3.06
N SER A 285 -4.30 13.61 -2.05
CA SER A 285 -4.60 12.66 -1.01
C SER A 285 -5.50 11.53 -1.53
N ILE A 286 -5.40 10.34 -0.93
CA ILE A 286 -6.24 9.19 -1.29
C ILE A 286 -7.74 9.52 -1.24
N SER A 287 -8.16 10.27 -0.22
CA SER A 287 -9.57 10.68 -0.05
C SER A 287 -10.07 11.56 -1.18
N SER A 288 -9.20 12.39 -1.78
CA SER A 288 -9.56 13.23 -2.93
C SER A 288 -9.53 12.49 -4.27
N LEU A 289 -8.77 11.39 -4.37
CA LEU A 289 -8.64 10.61 -5.60
C LEU A 289 -9.78 9.59 -5.75
N ARG A 290 -10.31 9.07 -4.64
CA ARG A 290 -11.42 8.12 -4.64
C ARG A 290 -12.75 8.74 -5.11
N GLY A 291 -13.72 7.88 -5.46
CA GLY A 291 -15.08 8.29 -5.84
C GLY A 291 -15.21 8.96 -7.22
N ARG A 292 -14.19 8.91 -8.06
CA ARG A 292 -14.19 9.43 -9.43
C ARG A 292 -13.35 8.53 -10.36
N VAL A 293 -13.61 8.64 -11.66
CA VAL A 293 -12.88 7.91 -12.70
C VAL A 293 -11.70 8.77 -13.17
N HIS A 294 -10.51 8.19 -13.20
CA HIS A 294 -9.30 8.78 -13.78
C HIS A 294 -8.90 8.00 -15.03
N GLU A 295 -7.75 8.33 -15.62
CA GLU A 295 -7.25 7.68 -16.82
C GLU A 295 -5.75 7.41 -16.69
N TYR A 296 -5.30 6.25 -17.17
CA TYR A 296 -3.88 5.91 -17.32
C TYR A 296 -3.67 5.11 -18.59
N GLU A 297 -2.78 5.59 -19.47
CA GLU A 297 -2.47 4.97 -20.76
C GLU A 297 -3.74 4.66 -21.59
N GLY A 298 -4.76 5.53 -21.54
CA GLY A 298 -6.03 5.36 -22.26
C GLY A 298 -7.05 4.43 -21.58
N VAL A 299 -6.75 3.89 -20.39
CA VAL A 299 -7.64 2.98 -19.64
C VAL A 299 -8.23 3.71 -18.43
N PRO A 300 -9.54 3.57 -18.15
CA PRO A 300 -10.14 4.17 -16.96
C PRO A 300 -9.59 3.54 -15.67
N VAL A 301 -9.28 4.41 -14.71
CA VAL A 301 -8.67 4.07 -13.43
C VAL A 301 -9.60 4.44 -12.29
N ILE A 302 -9.89 3.47 -11.41
CA ILE A 302 -10.55 3.70 -10.14
C ILE A 302 -9.55 3.55 -9.01
N VAL A 303 -9.52 4.53 -8.12
CA VAL A 303 -8.68 4.51 -6.93
C VAL A 303 -9.49 4.02 -5.75
N THR A 304 -8.90 3.15 -4.92
CA THR A 304 -9.49 2.67 -3.65
C THR A 304 -8.44 2.53 -2.55
N TYR A 305 -8.89 2.20 -1.34
CA TYR A 305 -8.00 1.94 -0.21
C TYR A 305 -7.24 0.62 -0.38
N HIS A 306 -6.00 0.59 0.11
CA HIS A 306 -5.22 -0.65 0.12
C HIS A 306 -5.84 -1.67 1.09
N PRO A 307 -5.93 -2.97 0.75
CA PRO A 307 -6.50 -3.99 1.65
C PRO A 307 -5.84 -4.03 3.03
N ALA A 308 -4.51 -3.85 3.10
CA ALA A 308 -3.79 -3.78 4.37
C ALA A 308 -4.24 -2.61 5.28
N TYR A 309 -4.69 -1.48 4.70
CA TYR A 309 -5.27 -0.36 5.44
C TYR A 309 -6.66 -0.72 5.98
N LEU A 310 -7.48 -1.37 5.15
CA LEU A 310 -8.85 -1.78 5.53
C LEU A 310 -8.89 -2.83 6.65
N LEU A 311 -7.83 -3.63 6.80
CA LEU A 311 -7.68 -4.54 7.94
C LEU A 311 -7.45 -3.80 9.27
N ARG A 312 -6.92 -2.57 9.24
CA ARG A 312 -6.72 -1.73 10.43
C ARG A 312 -7.86 -0.73 10.65
N SER A 313 -8.50 -0.28 9.58
CA SER A 313 -9.64 0.64 9.60
C SER A 313 -10.88 -0.04 9.01
N LEU A 314 -11.55 -0.87 9.82
CA LEU A 314 -12.73 -1.62 9.40
C LEU A 314 -13.89 -0.73 8.88
N PRO A 315 -14.19 0.45 9.46
CA PRO A 315 -15.28 1.30 8.98
C PRO A 315 -15.09 1.80 7.53
N ASP A 316 -13.84 1.91 7.07
CA ASP A 316 -13.55 2.37 5.71
C ASP A 316 -13.79 1.30 4.63
N LYS A 317 -14.11 0.06 5.01
CA LYS A 317 -14.51 -0.99 4.06
C LYS A 317 -15.75 -0.60 3.25
N ALA A 318 -16.70 0.11 3.87
CA ALA A 318 -17.88 0.62 3.17
C ALA A 318 -17.49 1.62 2.06
N LYS A 319 -16.50 2.48 2.34
CA LYS A 319 -16.00 3.45 1.35
C LYS A 319 -15.27 2.74 0.20
N ALA A 320 -14.48 1.72 0.51
CA ALA A 320 -13.84 0.90 -0.52
C ALA A 320 -14.89 0.21 -1.39
N TRP A 321 -15.95 -0.34 -0.80
CA TRP A 321 -17.05 -0.98 -1.53
C TRP A 321 -17.73 -0.03 -2.53
N THR A 322 -17.95 1.24 -2.16
CA THR A 322 -18.44 2.26 -3.10
C THR A 322 -17.51 2.42 -4.31
N ASP A 323 -16.20 2.40 -4.09
CA ASP A 323 -15.21 2.49 -5.18
C ASP A 323 -15.29 1.24 -6.10
N TRP A 324 -15.50 0.04 -5.55
CA TRP A 324 -15.69 -1.18 -6.35
C TRP A 324 -16.96 -1.17 -7.18
N CYS A 325 -18.06 -0.63 -6.63
CA CYS A 325 -19.29 -0.42 -7.37
C CYS A 325 -19.07 0.54 -8.56
N LEU A 326 -18.30 1.62 -8.34
CA LEU A 326 -17.92 2.54 -9.41
C LEU A 326 -17.06 1.85 -10.47
N ALA A 327 -16.09 1.02 -10.07
CA ALA A 327 -15.26 0.25 -11.00
C ALA A 327 -16.10 -0.68 -11.87
N ARG A 328 -17.08 -1.37 -11.28
CA ARG A 328 -18.00 -2.23 -12.03
C ARG A 328 -18.87 -1.46 -13.01
N ALA A 329 -19.48 -0.36 -12.57
CA ALA A 329 -20.28 0.48 -13.45
C ALA A 329 -19.44 1.03 -14.62
N THR A 330 -18.18 1.40 -14.36
CA THR A 330 -17.24 1.87 -15.39
C THR A 330 -16.89 0.76 -16.37
N TYR A 331 -16.61 -0.44 -15.89
CA TYR A 331 -16.35 -1.62 -16.72
C TYR A 331 -17.55 -1.94 -17.63
N GLU A 332 -18.77 -1.95 -17.08
CA GLU A 332 -20.00 -2.21 -17.83
C GLU A 332 -20.19 -1.16 -18.95
N ALA A 333 -19.97 0.13 -18.68
CA ALA A 333 -20.03 1.19 -19.69
C ALA A 333 -18.96 1.06 -20.80
N VAL A 334 -17.74 0.62 -20.47
CA VAL A 334 -16.68 0.35 -21.46
C VAL A 334 -17.04 -0.87 -22.33
N CYS A 335 -17.66 -1.89 -21.72
CA CYS A 335 -18.15 -3.07 -22.43
C CYS A 335 -19.28 -2.75 -23.41
N GLU A 336 -20.20 -1.87 -23.04
CA GLU A 336 -21.29 -1.42 -23.93
C GLU A 336 -20.78 -0.60 -25.13
N SER A 337 -19.79 0.26 -24.92
CA SER A 337 -19.21 1.09 -25.98
C SER A 337 -18.26 0.34 -26.92
N THR A 338 -17.69 -0.79 -26.48
CA THR A 338 -16.77 -1.63 -27.27
C THR A 338 -17.28 -3.08 -27.37
N PRO A 339 -18.32 -3.33 -28.20
CA PRO A 339 -19.01 -4.62 -28.26
C PRO A 339 -18.19 -5.74 -28.92
N ALA A 340 -17.12 -5.40 -29.66
CA ALA A 340 -16.30 -6.37 -30.40
C ALA A 340 -15.54 -7.38 -29.52
N ASN A 341 -15.55 -7.22 -28.19
CA ASN A 341 -14.79 -8.08 -27.27
C ASN A 341 -15.55 -8.33 -25.95
N LYS A 342 -16.89 -8.41 -26.00
CA LYS A 342 -17.72 -8.68 -24.81
C LYS A 342 -17.45 -10.12 -24.34
N PRO A 343 -16.96 -10.35 -23.11
CA PRO A 343 -16.83 -11.70 -22.61
C PRO A 343 -18.22 -12.32 -22.51
N ILE A 344 -18.37 -13.51 -23.10
CA ILE A 344 -19.55 -14.33 -22.95
C ILE A 344 -19.55 -14.76 -21.48
N ALA A 345 -20.46 -14.19 -20.68
CA ALA A 345 -20.64 -14.61 -19.30
C ALA A 345 -20.92 -16.12 -19.27
N ASN A 346 -20.10 -16.89 -18.55
CA ASN A 346 -20.38 -18.28 -18.21
C ASN A 346 -21.45 -18.37 -17.13
#